data_AF-A0A2M9Q328-F1
#
_entry.id   AF-A0A2M9Q328-F1
#
_cell.length_a   1.000
_cell.length_b   1.000
_cell.length_c   1.000
_cell.angle_alpha   90.00
_cell.angle_beta   90.00
_cell.angle_gamma   90.00
#
_symmetry.space_group_name_H-M   'P 1'
#
loop_
_entity.id
_entity.type
_entity.pdbx_description
1 polymer ?
#
loop_
_entity_poly.entity_id
_entity_poly.type
_entity_poly.pdbx_seq_one_letter_code
_entity_poly.pdbx_strand_id
1 'polypeptide(L)' 'MKEFKITYFFDEMHYVRRFIHIESQEKAEALVRSERDQYVAFTDSRGMYHELHTRHVRVIQISEYHRIDKSAKTKGT' A
#
# COMPACT_ATOMS: atom_id res chain seq x y z
N MET A 1 -6.99 10.43 -10.65
CA MET A 1 -5.98 9.52 -10.05
C MET A 1 -6.64 8.79 -8.91
N LYS A 2 -6.51 7.46 -8.84
CA LYS A 2 -7.05 6.64 -7.76
C LYS A 2 -5.94 6.35 -6.76
N GLU A 3 -6.31 6.18 -5.50
CA GLU A 3 -5.38 5.75 -4.45
C GLU A 3 -5.48 4.23 -4.30
N PHE A 4 -4.35 3.54 -4.30
CA PHE A 4 -4.28 2.10 -4.05
C PHE A 4 -3.42 1.83 -2.82
N LYS A 5 -3.91 0.92 -1.98
CA LYS A 5 -3.20 0.39 -0.83
C LYS A 5 -2.57 -0.94 -1.20
N ILE A 6 -1.25 -0.99 -1.15
CA ILE A 6 -0.46 -2.22 -1.29
C ILE A 6 -0.07 -2.69 0.11
N THR A 7 -0.37 -3.94 0.44
CA THR A 7 0.04 -4.55 1.72
C THR A 7 1.01 -5.68 1.45
N TYR A 8 2.21 -5.58 2.02
CA TYR A 8 3.26 -6.59 1.96
C TYR A 8 3.28 -7.36 3.29
N PHE A 9 2.97 -8.65 3.25
CA PHE A 9 2.99 -9.53 4.43
C PHE A 9 4.30 -10.31 4.48
N PHE A 10 5.04 -10.17 5.57
CA PHE A 10 6.25 -10.97 5.85
C PHE A 10 5.87 -12.27 6.57
N ASP A 11 4.85 -12.20 7.43
CA ASP A 11 4.18 -13.33 8.07
C ASP A 11 2.74 -12.93 8.47
N GLU A 12 2.09 -13.68 9.37
CA GLU A 12 0.72 -13.43 9.82
C GLU A 12 0.57 -12.15 10.66
N MET A 13 1.63 -11.72 11.35
CA MET A 13 1.61 -10.58 12.27
C MET A 13 2.32 -9.36 11.69
N HIS A 14 3.31 -9.55 10.83
CA HIS A 14 4.17 -8.48 10.32
C HIS A 14 3.81 -8.13 8.89
N TYR A 15 3.37 -6.89 8.70
CA TYR A 15 3.09 -6.32 7.39
C TYR A 15 3.42 -4.83 7.32
N VAL A 16 3.64 -4.35 6.10
CA VAL A 16 3.81 -2.92 5.81
C VAL A 16 2.86 -2.50 4.68
N ARG A 17 2.39 -1.26 4.74
CA ARG A 17 1.44 -0.69 3.78
C ARG A 17 2.06 0.46 3.01
N ARG A 18 2.03 0.38 1.68
CA ARG A 18 2.39 1.45 0.76
C ARG A 18 1.12 1.99 0.11
N PHE A 19 1.01 3.31 0.03
CA PHE A 19 -0.06 3.98 -0.70
C PHE A 19 0.51 4.57 -1.98
N ILE A 20 -0.13 4.27 -3.11
CA ILE A 20 0.28 4.78 -4.43
C ILE A 20 -0.90 5.47 -5.12
N HIS A 21 -0.59 6.43 -5.98
CA HIS A 21 -1.58 7.14 -6.78
C HIS A 21 -1.39 6.79 -8.25
N ILE A 22 -2.32 6.04 -8.83
CA ILE A 22 -2.23 5.55 -10.21
C ILE A 22 -3.63 5.48 -10.85
N GLU A 23 -3.70 5.28 -12.16
CA GLU A 23 -4.95 5.43 -12.92
C GLU A 23 -5.88 4.23 -12.79
N SER A 24 -5.35 3.02 -12.62
CA SER A 24 -6.15 1.79 -12.58
C SER A 24 -5.49 0.65 -11.78
N GLN A 25 -6.27 -0.38 -11.47
CA GLN A 25 -5.82 -1.59 -10.79
C GLN A 25 -4.76 -2.33 -11.62
N GLU A 26 -4.95 -2.42 -12.93
CA GLU A 26 -4.04 -3.11 -13.85
C GLU A 26 -2.67 -2.43 -13.86
N LYS A 27 -2.63 -1.09 -13.81
CA LYS A 27 -1.37 -0.35 -13.68
C LYS A 27 -0.72 -0.54 -12.31
N ALA A 28 -1.51 -0.60 -11.24
CA ALA A 28 -0.99 -0.91 -9.90
C ALA A 28 -0.36 -2.31 -9.84
N GLU A 29 -1.00 -3.30 -10.45
CA GLU A 29 -0.46 -4.66 -10.58
C GLU A 29 0.79 -4.70 -11.44
N ALA A 30 0.81 -3.99 -12.58
CA ALA A 30 1.98 -3.90 -13.44
C ALA A 30 3.19 -3.31 -12.71
N LEU A 31 2.98 -2.26 -11.91
CA LEU A 31 4.02 -1.67 -11.06
C LEU A 31 4.56 -2.68 -10.05
N VAL A 32 3.68 -3.35 -9.31
CA VAL A 32 4.09 -4.35 -8.31
C VAL A 32 4.82 -5.54 -8.98
N ARG A 33 4.44 -5.91 -10.20
CA ARG A 33 5.13 -6.95 -10.98
C ARG A 33 6.51 -6.50 -11.44
N SER A 34 6.66 -5.26 -11.92
CA SER A 34 7.98 -4.73 -12.30
C SER A 34 8.89 -4.55 -11.09
N GLU A 35 8.32 -4.43 -9.89
CA GLU A 35 9.05 -4.36 -8.63
C GLU A 35 9.43 -5.73 -8.04
N ARG A 36 9.12 -6.84 -8.72
CA ARG A 36 9.49 -8.17 -8.24
C ARG A 36 10.99 -8.38 -8.26
N ASP A 37 11.46 -9.02 -7.19
CA ASP A 37 12.86 -9.34 -6.93
C ASP A 37 13.82 -8.14 -6.86
N GLN A 38 13.32 -6.99 -6.41
CA GLN A 38 14.14 -5.80 -6.15
C GLN A 38 13.82 -5.15 -4.81
N TYR A 39 14.58 -4.10 -4.47
CA TYR A 39 14.29 -3.22 -3.35
C TYR A 39 13.22 -2.21 -3.72
N VAL A 40 12.30 -1.96 -2.79
CA VAL A 40 11.30 -0.91 -2.86
C VAL A 40 11.45 -0.05 -1.61
N ALA A 41 11.56 1.26 -1.83
CA ALA A 41 11.62 2.27 -0.79
C ALA A 41 10.42 3.22 -0.89
N PHE A 42 9.82 3.56 0.25
CA PHE A 42 8.70 4.51 0.31
C PHE A 42 8.58 5.11 1.70
N THR A 43 7.92 6.28 1.78
CA THR A 43 7.53 6.89 3.05
C THR A 43 6.04 6.72 3.25
N ASP A 44 5.62 6.28 4.43
CA ASP A 44 4.20 6.12 4.73
C ASP A 44 3.53 7.44 5.14
N SER A 45 2.21 7.40 5.38
CA SER A 45 1.44 8.57 5.79
C SER A 45 1.80 9.13 7.17
N ARG A 46 2.60 8.41 7.97
CA ARG A 46 3.13 8.85 9.27
C ARG A 46 4.53 9.45 9.14
N GLY A 47 5.09 9.51 7.93
CA GLY A 47 6.45 10.01 7.69
C GLY A 47 7.55 8.98 7.99
N MET A 48 7.21 7.70 8.17
CA MET A 48 8.22 6.66 8.41
C MET A 48 8.76 6.14 7.08
N TYR A 49 10.09 6.10 6.94
CA TYR A 49 10.77 5.49 5.80
C TYR A 49 10.75 3.97 5.92
N HIS A 50 10.34 3.31 4.85
CA HIS A 50 10.35 1.86 4.70
C HIS A 50 11.20 1.48 3.51
N GLU A 51 12.03 0.47 3.69
CA GLU A 51 12.78 -0.18 2.61
C GLU A 51 12.67 -1.68 2.80
N LEU A 52 12.31 -2.39 1.73
CA LEU A 52 12.19 -3.84 1.74
C LEU A 52 12.58 -4.42 0.40
N HIS A 53 13.12 -5.63 0.42
CA HIS A 53 13.33 -6.41 -0.79
C HIS A 53 12.14 -7.37 -0.99
N THR A 54 11.48 -7.27 -2.14
CA THR A 54 10.21 -7.96 -2.39
C THR A 54 10.30 -9.50 -2.36
N ARG A 55 11.51 -10.07 -2.49
CA ARG A 55 11.73 -11.52 -2.41
C ARG A 55 11.40 -12.09 -1.04
N HIS A 56 11.41 -11.27 0.00
CA HIS A 56 11.14 -11.68 1.38
C HIS A 56 9.66 -11.52 1.77
N VAL A 57 8.83 -11.05 0.85
CA VAL A 57 7.38 -10.88 1.08
C VAL A 57 6.67 -12.16 0.69
N ARG A 58 5.85 -12.70 1.61
CA ARG A 58 5.04 -13.90 1.36
C ARG A 58 3.83 -13.60 0.48
N VAL A 59 3.11 -12.51 0.79
CA VAL A 59 1.88 -12.13 0.10
C VAL A 59 1.87 -10.64 -0.17
N ILE A 60 1.49 -10.26 -1.39
CA ILE A 60 1.24 -8.87 -1.78
C ILE A 60 -0.24 -8.74 -2.12
N GLN A 61 -0.94 -7.85 -1.41
CA GLN A 61 -2.34 -7.50 -1.69
C GLN A 61 -2.42 -6.08 -2.24
N ILE A 62 -3.27 -5.85 -3.24
CA ILE A 62 -3.53 -4.53 -3.82
C ILE A 62 -5.05 -4.31 -3.79
N SER A 63 -5.47 -3.15 -3.29
CA SER A 63 -6.89 -2.76 -3.27
C SER A 63 -7.03 -1.26 -3.49
N GLU A 64 -8.03 -0.83 -4.25
CA GLU A 64 -8.43 0.58 -4.31
C GLU A 64 -8.77 1.07 -2.89
N TYR A 65 -8.21 2.20 -2.51
CA TYR A 65 -8.36 2.75 -1.16
C TYR A 65 -9.31 3.94 -1.21
N HIS A 66 -10.46 3.77 -0.55
CA HIS A 66 -11.42 4.84 -0.32
C HIS A 66 -11.19 5.38 1.07
N ARG A 67 -10.62 6.58 1.17
CA ARG A 67 -10.41 7.26 2.45
C ARG A 67 -11.76 7.48 3.12
N ILE A 68 -12.01 6.77 4.21
CA ILE A 68 -13.19 7.00 5.04
C ILE A 68 -12.93 8.27 5.84
N ASP A 69 -13.66 9.34 5.52
CA ASP A 69 -13.54 10.59 6.24
C ASP A 69 -14.17 10.45 7.64
N LYS A 70 -13.34 10.23 8.66
CA LYS A 70 -13.80 10.08 10.05
C LYS A 70 -14.27 11.40 10.66
N SER A 71 -14.02 12.53 10.00
CA SER A 71 -14.44 13.87 10.45
C SER A 71 -15.96 14.09 10.37
N ALA A 72 -16.68 13.29 9.56
CA ALA A 72 -18.13 13.40 9.40
C ALA A 72 -18.96 12.81 10.57
N LYS A 73 -18.34 12.06 11.49
CA LYS A 73 -19.05 11.42 12.62
C LYS A 73 -19.18 12.28 13.88
N THR A 74 -18.67 13.52 13.90
CA THR A 74 -18.73 14.39 15.09
C THR A 74 -19.82 15.49 14.99
N LYS A 75 -20.75 15.42 14.03
CA LYS A 75 -21.92 16.32 13.94
C LYS A 75 -23.25 15.57 14.06
N GLY A 76 -23.38 14.73 15.08
CA GLY A 76 -24.63 14.02 15.32
C GLY A 76 -24.61 13.25 16.62
N THR A 77 -24.50 13.96 17.75
CA THR A 77 -25.07 13.52 19.03
C THR A 77 -25.33 14.74 19.89
#